data_AF-A0A7Z9KV61-F1
#
_entry.id   AF-A0A7Z9KV61-F1
#
_cell.length_a   1.000
_cell.length_b   1.000
_cell.length_c   1.000
_cell.angle_alpha   90.00
_cell.angle_beta   90.00
_cell.angle_gamma   90.00
#
_symmetry.space_group_name_H-M   'P 1'
#
loop_
_entity.id
_entity.type
_entity.pdbx_description
1 polymer ?
#
loop_
_entity_poly.entity_id
_entity_poly.type
_entity_poly.pdbx_seq_one_letter_code
_entity_poly.pdbx_strand_id
1 'polypeptide(L)'
;MNSLVSCVVYDLDGTLVDTVANITVVVNRERKKRGLPQMSVAQVSPCIGAGSKVLIQRALFGETPESQVVDWEVVDGSLSFDAVYQSFMAGYISEPL
;
A
#
# COMPACT_ATOMS: atom_id res chain seq x y z
N MET A 1 6.36 32.31 -28.58
CA MET A 1 5.59 31.06 -28.39
C MET A 1 5.06 31.09 -26.96
N ASN A 2 3.76 31.28 -26.77
CA ASN A 2 3.15 31.16 -25.44
C ASN A 2 3.02 29.66 -25.13
N SER A 3 3.72 29.18 -24.10
CA SER A 3 3.42 27.85 -23.55
C SER A 3 2.05 27.92 -22.88
N LEU A 4 1.11 27.08 -23.34
CA LEU A 4 -0.26 26.97 -22.82
C LEU A 4 -0.36 26.09 -21.57
N VAL A 5 0.77 25.61 -21.04
CA VAL A 5 0.81 24.75 -19.85
C VAL A 5 1.23 25.57 -18.65
N SER A 6 0.30 25.77 -17.73
CA SER A 6 0.48 26.53 -16.49
C SER A 6 0.74 25.65 -15.26
N CYS A 7 0.53 24.33 -15.35
CA CYS A 7 0.79 23.39 -14.27
C CYS A 7 1.06 21.98 -14.80
N VAL A 8 1.99 21.27 -14.16
CA VAL A 8 2.24 19.84 -14.34
C VAL A 8 2.29 19.19 -12.96
N VAL A 9 1.52 18.12 -12.77
CA VAL A 9 1.52 17.32 -11.55
C VAL A 9 2.13 15.97 -11.89
N TYR A 10 3.13 15.57 -11.13
CA TYR A 10 3.73 14.25 -11.21
C TYR A 10 3.30 13.43 -10.00
N ASP A 11 2.96 12.18 -10.26
CA ASP A 11 2.87 11.20 -9.18
C ASP A 11 4.26 10.94 -8.58
N LEU A 12 4.33 10.54 -7.32
CA LEU A 12 5.59 10.25 -6.65
C LEU A 12 5.99 8.79 -6.86
N ASP A 13 5.10 7.89 -6.44
CA ASP A 13 5.36 6.46 -6.34
C ASP A 13 5.33 5.78 -7.70
N GLY A 14 6.47 5.22 -8.13
CA GLY A 14 6.61 4.57 -9.43
C GLY A 14 6.71 5.54 -10.62
N THR A 15 6.68 6.87 -10.38
CA THR A 15 6.87 7.91 -11.40
C THR A 15 8.15 8.70 -11.17
N LEU A 16 8.31 9.33 -10.00
CA LEU A 16 9.54 10.07 -9.65
C LEU A 16 10.52 9.24 -8.83
N VAL A 17 10.01 8.25 -8.08
CA VAL A 17 10.81 7.36 -7.25
C VAL A 17 10.35 5.93 -7.47
N ASP A 18 11.28 5.00 -7.70
CA ASP A 18 10.97 3.56 -7.79
C ASP A 18 10.72 2.97 -6.38
N THR A 19 9.60 3.35 -5.79
CA THR A 19 9.19 2.89 -4.45
C THR A 19 8.56 1.49 -4.48
N VAL A 20 8.31 0.91 -5.66
CA VAL A 20 7.57 -0.36 -5.80
C VAL A 20 8.32 -1.51 -5.13
N ALA A 21 9.64 -1.57 -5.31
CA ALA A 21 10.48 -2.60 -4.70
C ALA A 21 10.42 -2.52 -3.16
N ASN A 22 10.53 -1.31 -2.61
CA ASN A 22 10.48 -1.07 -1.18
C ASN A 22 9.10 -1.39 -0.59
N ILE A 23 8.03 -0.91 -1.23
CA ILE A 23 6.64 -1.23 -0.86
C ILE A 23 6.43 -2.75 -0.87
N THR A 24 6.98 -3.47 -1.84
CA THR A 24 6.90 -4.94 -1.92
C THR A 24 7.57 -5.61 -0.73
N VAL A 25 8.71 -5.10 -0.24
CA VAL A 25 9.37 -5.60 0.97
C VAL A 25 8.47 -5.42 2.20
N VAL A 26 7.88 -4.23 2.38
CA VAL A 26 7.00 -3.93 3.51
C VAL A 26 5.73 -4.79 3.46
N VAL A 27 5.10 -4.93 2.28
CA VAL A 27 3.96 -5.83 2.06
C VAL A 27 4.31 -7.26 2.46
N ASN A 28 5.43 -7.78 1.98
CA ASN A 28 5.84 -9.16 2.26
C ASN A 28 6.19 -9.39 3.73
N ARG A 29 6.70 -8.38 4.43
CA ARG A 29 6.90 -8.42 5.88
C ARG A 29 5.56 -8.56 6.61
N GLU A 30 4.54 -7.78 6.24
CA GLU A 30 3.21 -7.88 6.84
C GLU A 30 2.50 -9.19 6.49
N ARG A 31 2.67 -9.70 5.26
CA ARG A 31 2.15 -11.02 4.85
C ARG A 31 2.79 -12.15 5.64
N LYS A 32 4.12 -12.10 5.83
CA LYS A 32 4.87 -13.09 6.65
C LYS A 32 4.39 -13.12 8.10
N LYS A 33 4.14 -11.96 8.73
CA LYS A 33 3.58 -11.88 10.10
C LYS A 33 2.23 -12.59 10.24
N ARG A 34 1.48 -12.73 9.15
CA ARG A 34 0.14 -13.33 9.09
C ARG A 34 0.11 -14.72 8.47
N GLY A 35 1.26 -15.31 8.17
CA GLY A 35 1.35 -16.62 7.52
C GLY A 35 0.88 -16.65 6.06
N LEU A 36 0.78 -15.48 5.41
CA LEU A 36 0.37 -15.38 4.01
C LEU A 36 1.57 -15.59 3.05
N PRO A 37 1.37 -16.20 1.86
CA PRO A 37 2.41 -16.36 0.86
C PRO A 37 2.97 -15.00 0.41
N GLN A 38 4.24 -14.90 0.01
CA GLN A 38 4.78 -13.64 -0.51
C GLN A 38 4.15 -13.25 -1.86
N MET A 39 4.09 -11.95 -2.13
CA MET A 39 3.72 -11.37 -3.42
C MET A 39 4.96 -10.87 -4.16
N SER A 40 4.96 -11.01 -5.49
CA SER A 40 5.98 -10.41 -6.35
C SER A 40 5.72 -8.92 -6.55
N VAL A 41 6.76 -8.20 -7.01
CA VAL A 41 6.64 -6.78 -7.41
C VAL A 41 5.51 -6.56 -8.41
N ALA A 42 5.36 -7.46 -9.40
CA ALA A 42 4.30 -7.38 -10.40
C ALA A 42 2.90 -7.53 -9.81
N GLN A 43 2.75 -8.25 -8.69
CA GLN A 43 1.49 -8.40 -7.98
C GLN A 43 1.20 -7.20 -7.06
N VAL A 44 2.23 -6.53 -6.53
CA VAL A 44 2.08 -5.38 -5.63
C VAL A 44 1.87 -4.08 -6.41
N SER A 45 2.52 -3.91 -7.55
CA SER A 45 2.41 -2.73 -8.41
C SER A 45 0.97 -2.25 -8.69
N PRO A 46 -0.01 -3.11 -9.06
CA PRO A 46 -1.39 -2.66 -9.29
C PRO A 46 -2.16 -2.24 -8.01
N CYS A 47 -1.58 -2.46 -6.83
CA CYS A 47 -2.15 -2.00 -5.57
C CYS A 47 -1.69 -0.58 -5.17
N ILE A 48 -0.70 -0.01 -5.89
CA ILE A 48 -0.12 1.32 -5.61
C ILE A 48 -0.94 2.40 -6.35
N GLY A 49 -0.97 3.62 -5.80
CA GLY A 49 -1.62 4.80 -6.40
C GLY A 49 -3.04 5.11 -5.89
N ALA A 50 -3.73 4.15 -5.28
CA ALA A 50 -5.05 4.36 -4.65
C ALA A 50 -4.96 4.71 -3.15
N GLY A 51 -3.77 5.04 -2.65
CA GLY A 51 -3.50 5.32 -1.23
C GLY A 51 -3.18 4.09 -0.39
N SER A 52 -2.55 4.33 0.77
CA SER A 52 -2.02 3.30 1.66
C SER A 52 -3.07 2.34 2.21
N LYS A 53 -4.28 2.84 2.54
CA LYS A 53 -5.37 1.98 3.03
C LYS A 53 -5.78 0.93 1.98
N VAL A 54 -5.99 1.36 0.73
CA VAL A 54 -6.36 0.48 -0.38
C VAL A 54 -5.24 -0.50 -0.70
N LEU A 55 -3.98 -0.05 -0.69
CA LEU A 55 -2.80 -0.92 -0.85
C LEU A 55 -2.79 -2.04 0.20
N ILE A 56 -2.87 -1.70 1.49
CA ILE A 56 -2.86 -2.68 2.59
C ILE A 56 -4.04 -3.63 2.45
N GLN A 57 -5.21 -3.11 2.11
CA GLN A 57 -6.41 -3.94 1.96
C GLN A 57 -6.26 -4.97 0.84
N ARG A 58 -5.90 -4.53 -0.37
CA ARG A 58 -5.68 -5.41 -1.53
C ARG A 58 -4.54 -6.41 -1.28
N ALA A 59 -3.44 -5.93 -0.72
CA ALA A 59 -2.24 -6.72 -0.54
C ALA A 59 -2.34 -7.74 0.60
N LEU A 60 -3.20 -7.54 1.60
CA LEU A 60 -3.31 -8.46 2.75
C LEU A 60 -4.62 -9.25 2.79
N PHE A 61 -5.72 -8.67 2.28
CA PHE A 61 -7.07 -9.24 2.39
C PHE A 61 -7.72 -9.54 1.04
N GLY A 62 -7.07 -9.19 -0.08
CA GLY A 62 -7.57 -9.43 -1.44
C GLY A 62 -8.41 -8.27 -1.99
N GLU A 63 -8.89 -8.43 -3.22
CA GLU A 63 -9.68 -7.39 -3.88
C GLU A 63 -11.00 -7.14 -3.14
N THR A 64 -11.17 -5.92 -2.64
CA THR A 64 -12.44 -5.40 -2.13
C THR A 64 -12.75 -4.13 -2.93
N PRO A 65 -14.03 -3.87 -3.30
CA PRO A 65 -14.41 -2.59 -3.88
C PRO A 65 -13.95 -1.44 -3.00
N GLU A 66 -13.42 -0.38 -3.60
CA GLU A 66 -12.90 0.79 -2.87
C GLU A 66 -13.97 1.44 -1.96
N SER A 67 -15.24 1.36 -2.36
CA SER A 67 -16.40 1.77 -1.58
C SER A 67 -16.67 0.93 -0.32
N GLN A 68 -15.96 -0.19 -0.14
CA GLN A 68 -16.02 -1.09 1.02
C GLN A 68 -14.72 -1.06 1.84
N VAL A 69 -13.83 -0.09 1.60
CA VAL A 69 -12.72 0.22 2.49
C VAL A 69 -13.30 0.99 3.68
N VAL A 70 -13.89 0.27 4.63
CA VAL A 70 -14.39 0.80 5.89
C VAL A 70 -13.34 0.64 6.99
N ASP A 71 -13.33 1.54 7.97
CA ASP A 71 -12.56 1.32 9.21
C ASP A 71 -13.15 0.08 9.90
N TRP A 72 -12.50 -1.07 9.69
CA TRP A 72 -12.93 -2.35 10.25
C TRP A 72 -12.75 -2.32 11.77
N GLU A 73 -13.85 -2.18 12.50
CA GLU A 73 -13.85 -2.39 13.95
C GLU A 73 -13.46 -3.84 14.26
N VAL A 74 -12.79 -4.05 15.40
CA VAL A 74 -12.36 -5.36 15.86
C VAL A 74 -13.58 -6.27 16.01
N VAL A 75 -13.64 -7.33 15.19
CA VAL A 75 -14.58 -8.43 15.39
C VAL A 75 -13.78 -9.64 15.87
N ASP A 76 -14.11 -10.13 17.06
CA ASP A 76 -13.72 -11.45 17.57
C ASP A 76 -12.20 -11.72 17.64
N GLY A 77 -11.43 -10.79 18.22
CA GLY A 77 -10.01 -10.99 18.54
C GLY A 77 -9.04 -10.93 17.35
N SER A 78 -9.53 -10.65 16.13
CA SER A 78 -8.68 -10.35 14.98
C SER A 78 -8.06 -8.94 15.09
N LEU A 79 -6.83 -8.75 14.59
CA LEU A 79 -6.16 -7.45 14.58
C LEU A 79 -7.03 -6.38 13.90
N SER A 80 -7.20 -5.21 14.53
CA SER A 80 -7.85 -4.09 13.87
C SER A 80 -7.09 -3.68 12.62
N PHE A 81 -7.81 -3.14 11.64
CA PHE A 81 -7.17 -2.54 10.48
C PHE A 81 -6.15 -1.47 10.90
N ASP A 82 -6.46 -0.69 11.94
CA ASP A 82 -5.54 0.30 12.51
C ASP A 82 -4.22 -0.32 12.98
N ALA A 83 -4.25 -1.45 13.68
CA ALA A 83 -3.03 -2.12 14.12
C ALA A 83 -2.19 -2.60 12.93
N VAL A 84 -2.85 -3.13 11.88
CA VAL A 84 -2.21 -3.53 10.62
C VAL A 84 -1.63 -2.31 9.90
N TYR A 85 -2.38 -1.22 9.83
CA TYR A 85 -2.01 0.03 9.20
C TYR A 85 -0.80 0.66 9.88
N GLN A 86 -0.81 0.78 11.21
CA GLN A 86 0.32 1.31 11.98
C GLN A 86 1.56 0.43 11.83
N SER A 87 1.43 -0.90 11.86
CA SER A 87 2.55 -1.82 11.61
C SER A 87 3.13 -1.64 10.20
N PHE A 88 2.27 -1.50 9.18
CA PHE A 88 2.67 -1.26 7.81
C PHE A 88 3.39 0.10 7.67
N MET A 89 2.80 1.17 8.18
CA MET A 89 3.36 2.53 8.09
C MET A 89 4.70 2.65 8.84
N ALA A 90 4.83 1.99 9.99
CA ALA A 90 6.11 1.92 10.71
C ALA A 90 7.19 1.21 9.87
N GLY A 91 6.82 0.14 9.15
CA GLY A 91 7.69 -0.52 8.18
C GLY A 91 8.06 0.40 7.02
N TYR A 92 7.08 1.05 6.41
CA TYR A 92 7.26 1.94 5.28
C TYR A 92 8.18 3.14 5.58
N ILE A 93 8.05 3.75 6.77
CA ILE A 93 8.88 4.89 7.17
C ILE A 93 10.32 4.48 7.51
N SER A 94 10.52 3.24 7.97
CA SER A 94 11.83 2.77 8.43
C SER A 94 12.66 2.08 7.35
N GLU A 95 12.05 1.70 6.22
CA GLU A 95 12.75 1.06 5.12
C GLU A 95 13.39 2.11 4.21
N PRO A 96 14.73 2.11 4.04
CA PRO A 96 15.38 3.03 3.12
C PRO A 96 14.99 2.72 1.67
N LEU A 97 14.70 3.77 0.90
CA LEU A 97 14.44 3.71 -0.53
C LEU A 97 15.63 3.15 -1.31
#